data_AF-A0A2T4Z467-F1
#
_entry.id   AF-A0A2T4Z467-F1
#
_cell.length_a   1.000
_cell.length_b   1.000
_cell.length_c   1.000
_cell.angle_alpha   90.00
_cell.angle_beta   90.00
_cell.angle_gamma   90.00
#
_symmetry.space_group_name_H-M   'P 1'
#
loop_
_entity.id
_entity.type
_entity.pdbx_description
1 polymer ?
#
loop_
_entity_poly.entity_id
_entity_poly.type
_entity_poly.pdbx_seq_one_letter_code
_entity_poly.pdbx_strand_id
1 'polypeptide(L)'
;MTTDKQIEAILEEHGLSEMKEEVLSTLIPCVKLIPETETAPELGWSRFGGMPDGPVGMDYPHHLGKPLPFIAQFRLDEWAGLVPDMPLPPMGMLYFFCDTEALWGEKNPGNWRVIYHPTANDLTPAPFPEELPREARYPEYRMTPIADRQLPDVEPVEGMEEVYFDLMDRLYDLEKQEGGDHQSLGHPLELEEDVFATCRRESGIEEKEWVLLLQVDSDGEELEMVWGNHGILYFCAPQVDVLAGRFDRTWVVLQQD
;
A
#
# COMPACT_ATOMS: atom_id res chain seq x y z
N MET A 1 19.14 -6.45 -4.83
CA MET A 1 20.10 -5.31 -4.75
C MET A 1 19.27 -4.09 -4.34
N THR A 2 19.77 -3.15 -3.55
CA THR A 2 18.97 -1.97 -3.16
C THR A 2 18.84 -1.01 -4.34
N THR A 3 17.72 -0.30 -4.45
CA THR A 3 17.43 0.69 -5.52
C THR A 3 18.57 1.69 -5.71
N ASP A 4 19.13 2.17 -4.60
CA ASP A 4 20.33 3.01 -4.54
C ASP A 4 21.50 2.49 -5.38
N LYS A 5 21.86 1.21 -5.19
CA LYS A 5 23.04 0.62 -5.84
C LYS A 5 22.83 0.45 -7.34
N GLN A 6 21.57 0.29 -7.76
CA GLN A 6 21.20 0.18 -9.17
C GLN A 6 21.31 1.53 -9.86
N ILE A 7 20.74 2.57 -9.25
CA ILE A 7 20.86 3.95 -9.74
C ILE A 7 22.34 4.35 -9.85
N GLU A 8 23.14 4.04 -8.84
CA GLU A 8 24.58 4.31 -8.87
C GLU A 8 25.29 3.65 -10.06
N ALA A 9 25.00 2.37 -10.35
CA ALA A 9 25.60 1.65 -11.46
C ALA A 9 25.19 2.24 -12.82
N ILE A 10 23.91 2.59 -12.98
CA ILE A 10 23.39 3.16 -14.23
C ILE A 10 23.99 4.56 -14.49
N LEU A 11 24.09 5.39 -13.44
CA LEU A 11 24.74 6.70 -13.56
C LEU A 11 26.23 6.56 -13.93
N GLU A 12 26.94 5.59 -13.37
CA GLU A 12 28.33 5.31 -13.72
C GLU A 12 28.49 4.87 -15.18
N GLU A 13 27.64 3.98 -15.67
CA GLU A 13 27.66 3.50 -17.05
C GLU A 13 27.44 4.60 -18.10
N HIS A 14 26.62 5.60 -17.77
CA HIS A 14 26.34 6.75 -18.64
C HIS A 14 27.32 7.93 -18.44
N GLY A 15 28.31 7.78 -17.55
CA GLY A 15 29.28 8.85 -17.26
C GLY A 15 28.68 10.04 -16.51
N LEU A 16 27.63 9.80 -15.71
CA LEU A 16 26.88 10.79 -14.92
C LEU A 16 27.08 10.61 -13.41
N SER A 17 28.19 10.01 -12.99
CA SER A 17 28.47 9.75 -11.57
C SER A 17 28.43 11.01 -10.71
N GLU A 18 28.71 12.19 -11.26
CA GLU A 18 28.61 13.47 -10.54
C GLU A 18 27.18 13.83 -10.12
N MET A 19 26.15 13.31 -10.81
CA MET A 19 24.74 13.58 -10.51
C MET A 19 24.20 12.67 -9.40
N LYS A 20 24.99 11.70 -8.93
CA LYS A 20 24.58 10.70 -7.94
C LYS A 20 23.92 11.30 -6.71
N GLU A 21 24.56 12.27 -6.05
CA GLU A 21 24.01 12.85 -4.82
C GLU A 21 22.70 13.59 -5.08
N GLU A 22 22.60 14.26 -6.23
CA GLU A 22 21.38 14.97 -6.64
C GLU A 22 20.23 13.99 -6.88
N VAL A 23 20.45 12.95 -7.71
CA VAL A 23 19.44 11.92 -8.00
C VAL A 23 19.04 11.15 -6.73
N LEU A 24 20.00 10.72 -5.90
CA LEU A 24 19.67 10.01 -4.67
C LEU A 24 18.91 10.87 -3.65
N SER A 25 19.01 12.21 -3.75
CA SER A 25 18.27 13.14 -2.90
C SER A 25 16.83 13.40 -3.35
N THR A 26 16.48 13.08 -4.61
CA THR A 26 15.12 13.20 -5.14
C THR A 26 14.28 11.93 -4.95
N LEU A 27 14.93 10.82 -4.54
CA LEU A 27 14.25 9.56 -4.30
C LEU A 27 13.21 9.67 -3.18
N ILE A 28 12.06 9.07 -3.44
CA ILE A 28 10.89 9.16 -2.60
C ILE A 28 10.83 7.92 -1.71
N PRO A 29 10.87 8.07 -0.37
CA PRO A 29 10.80 6.93 0.53
C PRO A 29 9.47 6.18 0.41
N CYS A 30 9.54 4.86 0.34
CA CYS A 30 8.40 3.97 0.38
C CYS A 30 8.69 2.74 1.25
N VAL A 31 7.70 1.87 1.42
CA VAL A 31 7.82 0.61 2.14
C VAL A 31 7.25 -0.50 1.27
N LYS A 32 8.10 -1.44 0.83
CA LYS A 32 7.67 -2.67 0.18
C LYS A 32 7.10 -3.64 1.20
N LEU A 33 6.00 -4.31 0.86
CA LEU A 33 5.28 -5.21 1.76
C LEU A 33 5.38 -6.64 1.26
N ILE A 34 6.24 -7.44 1.87
CA ILE A 34 6.52 -8.80 1.40
C ILE A 34 5.69 -9.82 2.18
N PRO A 35 4.86 -10.66 1.52
CA PRO A 35 4.22 -11.79 2.19
C PRO A 35 5.25 -12.88 2.52
N GLU A 36 5.29 -13.34 3.78
CA GLU A 36 6.13 -14.46 4.18
C GLU A 36 5.34 -15.77 4.14
N THR A 37 5.78 -16.72 3.31
CA THR A 37 5.10 -18.02 3.11
C THR A 37 5.50 -19.09 4.12
N GLU A 38 6.65 -18.94 4.80
CA GLU A 38 7.17 -19.94 5.75
C GLU A 38 6.87 -19.62 7.23
N THR A 39 6.41 -18.39 7.52
CA THR A 39 6.20 -17.89 8.88
C THR A 39 4.75 -17.53 9.11
N ALA A 40 4.08 -18.23 10.02
CA ALA A 40 2.75 -17.81 10.47
C ALA A 40 2.85 -16.49 11.27
N PRO A 41 1.94 -15.53 11.09
CA PRO A 41 1.98 -14.29 11.85
C PRO A 41 1.66 -14.54 13.32
N GLU A 42 2.38 -13.83 14.18
CA GLU A 42 2.06 -13.74 15.60
C GLU A 42 0.85 -12.81 15.83
N LEU A 43 0.14 -13.02 16.94
CA LEU A 43 -1.01 -12.19 17.32
C LEU A 43 -0.66 -10.70 17.31
N GLY A 44 -1.44 -9.92 16.59
CA GLY A 44 -1.29 -8.47 16.47
C GLY A 44 -0.18 -8.01 15.53
N TRP A 45 0.59 -8.89 14.90
CA TRP A 45 1.62 -8.50 13.93
C TRP A 45 1.00 -8.11 12.58
N SER A 46 1.76 -7.35 11.80
CA SER A 46 1.39 -6.95 10.44
C SER A 46 1.17 -8.19 9.55
N ARG A 47 0.07 -8.21 8.79
CA ARG A 47 -0.30 -9.35 7.93
C ARG A 47 -1.22 -8.94 6.79
N PHE A 48 -1.23 -9.79 5.77
CA PHE A 48 -2.29 -9.85 4.75
C PHE A 48 -3.31 -10.92 5.13
N GLY A 49 -4.59 -10.65 4.83
CA GLY A 49 -5.69 -11.58 4.98
C GLY A 49 -5.82 -12.18 6.38
N GLY A 50 -6.52 -13.32 6.49
CA GLY A 50 -6.80 -13.94 7.78
C GLY A 50 -7.83 -13.20 8.62
N MET A 51 -7.90 -13.54 9.91
CA MET A 51 -8.78 -12.85 10.84
C MET A 51 -8.05 -11.63 11.42
N PRO A 52 -8.67 -10.43 11.45
CA PRO A 52 -8.05 -9.28 12.09
C PRO A 52 -7.91 -9.51 13.58
N ASP A 53 -6.75 -9.15 14.12
CA ASP A 53 -6.52 -9.12 15.56
C ASP A 53 -6.91 -7.77 16.13
N GLY A 54 -8.20 -7.64 16.40
CA GLY A 54 -8.80 -6.43 16.95
C GLY A 54 -8.68 -6.35 18.48
N PRO A 55 -8.76 -5.14 19.06
CA PRO A 55 -9.02 -4.99 20.49
C PRO A 55 -10.29 -5.74 20.90
N VAL A 56 -10.35 -6.22 22.14
CA VAL A 56 -11.57 -6.86 22.68
C VAL A 56 -12.79 -5.97 22.46
N GLY A 57 -13.81 -6.52 21.78
CA GLY A 57 -15.06 -5.84 21.49
C GLY A 57 -15.02 -4.92 20.26
N MET A 58 -13.98 -4.99 19.43
CA MET A 58 -13.98 -4.35 18.12
C MET A 58 -15.12 -4.92 17.25
N ASP A 59 -15.99 -4.04 16.78
CA ASP A 59 -17.05 -4.41 15.83
C ASP A 59 -16.45 -4.71 14.46
N TYR A 60 -16.79 -5.88 13.90
CA TYR A 60 -16.40 -6.22 12.53
C TYR A 60 -17.12 -5.28 11.54
N PRO A 61 -16.42 -4.63 10.60
CA PRO A 61 -17.03 -3.66 9.69
C PRO A 61 -18.11 -4.25 8.78
N HIS A 62 -19.21 -3.52 8.62
CA HIS A 62 -20.31 -3.87 7.71
C HIS A 62 -20.73 -2.67 6.85
N HIS A 63 -21.20 -2.96 5.63
CA HIS A 63 -21.89 -2.02 4.77
C HIS A 63 -23.22 -2.59 4.29
N LEU A 64 -24.31 -1.84 4.50
CA LEU A 64 -25.68 -2.27 4.13
C LEU A 64 -26.02 -3.68 4.63
N GLY A 65 -25.54 -4.03 5.83
CA GLY A 65 -25.76 -5.33 6.47
C GLY A 65 -24.85 -6.45 5.98
N LYS A 66 -23.92 -6.20 5.05
CA LYS A 66 -22.91 -7.17 4.59
C LYS A 66 -21.57 -6.92 5.28
N PRO A 67 -20.88 -7.94 5.79
CA PRO A 67 -19.54 -7.78 6.36
C PRO A 67 -18.54 -7.43 5.25
N LEU A 68 -17.59 -6.54 5.56
CA LEU A 68 -16.55 -6.16 4.61
C LEU A 68 -15.38 -7.16 4.66
N PRO A 69 -14.88 -7.66 3.52
CA PRO A 69 -13.67 -8.47 3.46
C PRO A 69 -12.48 -7.77 4.16
N PHE A 70 -11.69 -8.53 4.91
CA PHE A 70 -10.47 -8.04 5.55
C PHE A 70 -9.27 -8.18 4.61
N ILE A 71 -8.56 -7.08 4.37
CA ILE A 71 -7.43 -7.04 3.44
C ILE A 71 -6.10 -7.20 4.18
N ALA A 72 -5.87 -6.38 5.20
CA ALA A 72 -4.61 -6.36 5.92
C ALA A 72 -4.73 -5.67 7.28
N GLN A 73 -3.75 -5.90 8.15
CA GLN A 73 -3.49 -5.05 9.31
C GLN A 73 -2.02 -4.66 9.38
N PHE A 74 -1.76 -3.47 9.90
CA PHE A 74 -0.43 -3.02 10.28
C PHE A 74 -0.35 -2.82 11.78
N ARG A 75 0.76 -3.24 12.35
CA ARG A 75 1.18 -2.84 13.70
C ARG A 75 2.26 -1.79 13.58
N LEU A 76 1.90 -0.53 13.86
CA LEU A 76 2.70 0.63 13.50
C LEU A 76 4.02 0.74 14.28
N ASP A 77 4.15 0.07 15.43
CA ASP A 77 5.43 -0.02 16.14
C ASP A 77 6.47 -0.89 15.41
N GLU A 78 6.07 -1.78 14.50
CA GLU A 78 7.02 -2.48 13.61
C GLU A 78 7.57 -1.55 12.52
N TRP A 79 6.87 -0.45 12.25
CA TRP A 79 7.14 0.47 11.15
C TRP A 79 7.92 1.71 11.59
N ALA A 80 7.95 1.97 12.90
CA ALA A 80 8.58 3.13 13.48
C ALA A 80 10.06 3.23 13.07
N GLY A 81 10.37 4.27 12.30
CA GLY A 81 11.73 4.56 11.86
C GLY A 81 12.20 3.79 10.61
N LEU A 82 11.32 3.07 9.91
CA LEU A 82 11.66 2.45 8.62
C LEU A 82 12.02 3.51 7.56
N VAL A 83 11.24 4.58 7.48
CA VAL A 83 11.51 5.71 6.57
C VAL A 83 11.57 7.04 7.33
N PRO A 84 12.35 8.02 6.85
CA PRO A 84 12.37 9.37 7.40
C PRO A 84 10.99 10.03 7.35
N ASP A 85 10.66 10.84 8.36
CA ASP A 85 9.43 11.65 8.41
C ASP A 85 8.14 10.86 8.12
N MET A 86 8.09 9.59 8.56
CA MET A 86 6.97 8.67 8.32
C MET A 86 5.61 9.33 8.64
N PRO A 87 4.71 9.46 7.65
CA PRO A 87 3.45 10.18 7.82
C PRO A 87 2.36 9.29 8.44
N LEU A 88 2.72 8.34 9.30
CA LEU A 88 1.80 7.45 10.02
C LEU A 88 1.92 7.70 11.53
N PRO A 89 0.88 7.39 12.33
CA PRO A 89 1.03 7.36 13.77
C PRO A 89 2.19 6.42 14.19
N PRO A 90 2.99 6.77 15.22
CA PRO A 90 4.18 6.00 15.58
C PRO A 90 3.89 4.66 16.25
N MET A 91 2.63 4.40 16.61
CA MET A 91 2.18 3.18 17.27
C MET A 91 0.69 2.96 17.10
N GLY A 92 0.26 1.74 17.42
CA GLY A 92 -1.13 1.31 17.32
C GLY A 92 -1.33 0.35 16.15
N MET A 93 -2.60 0.11 15.84
CA MET A 93 -3.04 -0.84 14.83
C MET A 93 -3.81 -0.10 13.73
N LEU A 94 -3.49 -0.39 12.47
CA LEU A 94 -4.35 -0.05 11.33
C LEU A 94 -4.96 -1.33 10.77
N TYR A 95 -6.25 -1.27 10.43
CA TYR A 95 -6.98 -2.38 9.82
C TYR A 95 -7.65 -1.91 8.54
N PHE A 96 -7.54 -2.70 7.47
CA PHE A 96 -8.03 -2.37 6.14
C PHE A 96 -9.11 -3.36 5.73
N PHE A 97 -10.29 -2.85 5.38
CA PHE A 97 -11.44 -3.63 4.94
C PHE A 97 -12.00 -3.06 3.65
N CYS A 98 -12.38 -3.91 2.69
CA CYS A 98 -12.93 -3.45 1.41
C CYS A 98 -13.78 -4.52 0.72
N ASP A 99 -14.99 -4.14 0.30
CA ASP A 99 -15.80 -4.86 -0.67
C ASP A 99 -15.29 -4.53 -2.08
N THR A 100 -14.35 -5.34 -2.57
CA THR A 100 -13.66 -5.14 -3.85
C THR A 100 -14.58 -5.35 -5.04
N GLU A 101 -15.57 -6.24 -4.94
CA GLU A 101 -16.59 -6.44 -5.98
C GLU A 101 -17.42 -5.18 -6.20
N ALA A 102 -17.73 -4.44 -5.13
CA ALA A 102 -18.48 -3.20 -5.23
C ALA A 102 -17.68 -2.05 -5.88
N LEU A 103 -16.35 -2.15 -5.96
CA LEU A 103 -15.50 -1.11 -6.57
C LEU A 103 -15.63 -1.05 -8.10
N TRP A 104 -16.06 -2.14 -8.75
CA TRP A 104 -16.34 -2.16 -10.19
C TRP A 104 -17.66 -1.46 -10.55
N GLY A 105 -18.49 -1.17 -9.54
CA GLY A 105 -19.79 -0.51 -9.69
C GLY A 105 -19.77 0.94 -9.24
N GLU A 106 -20.89 1.40 -8.69
CA GLU A 106 -20.99 2.72 -8.08
C GLU A 106 -20.22 2.72 -6.74
N LYS A 107 -19.07 3.39 -6.71
CA LYS A 107 -18.26 3.52 -5.50
C LYS A 107 -19.04 4.27 -4.42
N ASN A 108 -19.21 3.62 -3.27
CA ASN A 108 -19.76 4.22 -2.06
C ASN A 108 -18.68 4.19 -0.97
N PRO A 109 -18.43 5.30 -0.23
CA PRO A 109 -17.46 5.31 0.87
C PRO A 109 -17.71 4.26 1.95
N GLY A 110 -18.93 3.70 2.03
CA GLY A 110 -19.22 2.59 2.91
C GLY A 110 -18.67 1.24 2.43
N ASN A 111 -18.28 1.08 1.17
CA ASN A 111 -17.72 -0.16 0.61
C ASN A 111 -16.32 -0.49 1.17
N TRP A 112 -15.67 0.45 1.87
CA TRP A 112 -14.40 0.21 2.55
C TRP A 112 -14.39 0.83 3.93
N ARG A 113 -13.44 0.40 4.75
CA ARG A 113 -13.19 1.00 6.06
C ARG A 113 -11.74 0.82 6.46
N VAL A 114 -11.12 1.91 6.90
CA VAL A 114 -9.82 1.88 7.59
C VAL A 114 -10.05 2.25 9.05
N ILE A 115 -9.59 1.39 9.96
CA ILE A 115 -9.75 1.59 11.40
C ILE A 115 -8.37 1.78 12.01
N TYR A 116 -8.21 2.88 12.74
CA TYR A 116 -7.05 3.10 13.59
C TYR A 116 -7.40 2.87 15.05
N HIS A 117 -6.60 2.04 15.72
CA HIS A 117 -6.64 1.89 17.16
C HIS A 117 -5.28 2.31 17.75
N PRO A 118 -5.22 3.27 18.69
CA PRO A 118 -3.95 3.87 19.12
C PRO A 118 -3.05 2.95 19.96
N THR A 119 -3.53 1.77 20.35
CA THR A 119 -2.76 0.79 21.13
C THR A 119 -2.84 -0.60 20.53
N ALA A 120 -1.77 -1.38 20.65
CA ALA A 120 -1.68 -2.79 20.24
C ALA A 120 -1.76 -3.74 21.46
N ASN A 121 -2.62 -3.43 22.44
CA ASN A 121 -2.79 -4.21 23.67
C ASN A 121 -4.15 -4.94 23.64
N ASP A 122 -4.26 -6.03 24.41
CA ASP A 122 -5.51 -6.79 24.58
C ASP A 122 -6.17 -7.17 23.25
N LEU A 123 -5.33 -7.59 22.30
CA LEU A 123 -5.78 -8.02 20.98
C LEU A 123 -6.32 -9.45 21.05
N THR A 124 -7.32 -9.73 20.24
CA THR A 124 -7.87 -11.06 20.04
C THR A 124 -8.27 -11.22 18.57
N PRO A 125 -8.16 -12.42 17.98
CA PRO A 125 -8.67 -12.65 16.65
C PRO A 125 -10.18 -12.38 16.64
N ALA A 126 -10.62 -11.49 15.74
CA ALA A 126 -12.02 -11.22 15.48
C ALA A 126 -12.50 -12.24 14.42
N PRO A 127 -13.34 -13.21 14.81
CA PRO A 127 -13.76 -14.26 13.88
C PRO A 127 -14.56 -13.66 12.71
N PHE A 128 -14.40 -14.25 11.53
CA PHE A 128 -15.22 -13.88 10.39
C PHE A 128 -16.71 -14.04 10.72
N PRO A 129 -17.55 -13.04 10.39
CA PRO A 129 -19.00 -13.19 10.43
C PRO A 129 -19.45 -14.37 9.56
N GLU A 130 -20.53 -15.06 9.97
CA GLU A 130 -21.03 -16.24 9.24
C GLU A 130 -21.42 -15.88 7.80
N GLU A 131 -21.88 -14.65 7.59
CA GLU A 131 -22.33 -14.09 6.32
C GLU A 131 -21.19 -13.73 5.36
N LEU A 132 -19.93 -13.68 5.82
CA LEU A 132 -18.80 -13.34 4.95
C LEU A 132 -18.53 -14.51 3.99
N PRO A 133 -18.64 -14.32 2.66
CA PRO A 133 -18.40 -15.40 1.68
C PRO A 133 -17.00 -16.00 1.81
N ARG A 134 -16.81 -17.26 1.40
CA ARG A 134 -15.50 -17.92 1.49
C ARG A 134 -14.47 -17.24 0.58
N GLU A 135 -14.92 -16.80 -0.57
CA GLU A 135 -14.12 -16.14 -1.62
C GLU A 135 -13.63 -14.75 -1.16
N ALA A 136 -14.26 -14.19 -0.11
CA ALA A 136 -13.88 -12.95 0.54
C ALA A 136 -13.01 -13.15 1.80
N ARG A 137 -12.53 -14.38 2.03
CA ARG A 137 -11.67 -14.75 3.17
C ARG A 137 -10.29 -15.10 2.64
N TYR A 138 -9.46 -14.08 2.50
CA TYR A 138 -8.09 -14.26 2.03
C TYR A 138 -7.25 -15.06 3.03
N PRO A 139 -6.34 -15.91 2.56
CA PRO A 139 -5.39 -16.62 3.41
C PRO A 139 -4.53 -15.65 4.23
N GLU A 140 -4.02 -16.16 5.34
CA GLU A 140 -3.23 -15.37 6.29
C GLU A 140 -1.73 -15.49 5.97
N TYR A 141 -1.07 -14.35 5.74
CA TYR A 141 0.37 -14.28 5.54
C TYR A 141 0.98 -13.19 6.39
N ARG A 142 2.08 -13.51 7.09
CA ARG A 142 2.88 -12.48 7.78
C ARG A 142 3.39 -11.48 6.75
N MET A 143 3.32 -10.20 7.09
CA MET A 143 3.77 -9.11 6.23
C MET A 143 5.07 -8.55 6.79
N THR A 144 6.12 -8.54 5.96
CA THR A 144 7.40 -7.95 6.31
C THR A 144 7.57 -6.61 5.59
N PRO A 145 7.54 -5.48 6.32
CA PRO A 145 7.78 -4.17 5.73
C PRO A 145 9.28 -3.95 5.52
N ILE A 146 9.66 -3.58 4.30
CA ILE A 146 11.04 -3.28 3.91
C ILE A 146 11.11 -1.84 3.43
N ALA A 147 11.93 -1.02 4.09
CA ALA A 147 12.18 0.34 3.65
C ALA A 147 12.87 0.32 2.27
N ASP A 148 12.32 1.11 1.34
CA ASP A 148 12.86 1.27 0.00
C ASP A 148 12.64 2.72 -0.48
N ARG A 149 13.06 3.02 -1.70
CA ARG A 149 12.87 4.33 -2.33
C ARG A 149 12.52 4.18 -3.79
N GLN A 150 11.65 5.04 -4.28
CA GLN A 150 11.24 5.10 -5.69
C GLN A 150 11.84 6.31 -6.38
N LEU A 151 12.00 6.23 -7.70
CA LEU A 151 12.21 7.43 -8.49
C LEU A 151 10.96 8.32 -8.42
N PRO A 152 11.15 9.65 -8.35
CA PRO A 152 10.03 10.55 -8.51
C PRO A 152 9.48 10.43 -9.94
N ASP A 153 8.16 10.55 -10.09
CA ASP A 153 7.55 10.69 -11.41
C ASP A 153 7.88 12.09 -11.97
N VAL A 154 8.89 12.14 -12.84
CA VAL A 154 9.39 13.37 -13.46
C VAL A 154 9.49 13.18 -14.95
N GLU A 155 9.07 14.19 -15.72
CA GLU A 155 9.31 14.18 -17.16
C GLU A 155 10.82 14.20 -17.45
N PRO A 156 11.29 13.47 -18.48
CA PRO A 156 12.67 13.52 -18.89
C PRO A 156 13.06 14.95 -19.29
N VAL A 157 14.23 15.39 -18.85
CA VAL A 157 14.79 16.67 -19.27
C VAL A 157 15.17 16.59 -20.76
N GLU A 158 14.88 17.64 -21.52
CA GLU A 158 15.22 17.73 -22.95
C GLU A 158 16.73 17.46 -23.16
N GLY A 159 17.05 16.45 -23.98
CA GLY A 159 18.41 15.99 -24.26
C GLY A 159 18.97 14.92 -23.30
N MET A 160 18.18 14.43 -22.34
CA MET A 160 18.52 13.32 -21.44
C MET A 160 17.56 12.13 -21.57
N GLU A 161 16.80 12.06 -22.66
CA GLU A 161 15.74 11.08 -22.85
C GLU A 161 16.31 9.64 -22.88
N GLU A 162 17.43 9.41 -23.56
CA GLU A 162 18.06 8.08 -23.67
C GLU A 162 18.47 7.53 -22.30
N VAL A 163 19.10 8.35 -21.45
CA VAL A 163 19.49 7.97 -20.09
C VAL A 163 18.27 7.70 -19.22
N TYR A 164 17.23 8.54 -19.34
CA TYR A 164 15.98 8.36 -18.61
C TYR A 164 15.30 7.05 -19.00
N PHE A 165 15.16 6.77 -20.31
CA PHE A 165 14.56 5.54 -20.78
C PHE A 165 15.37 4.30 -20.39
N ASP A 166 16.70 4.32 -20.51
CA ASP A 166 17.55 3.20 -20.07
C ASP A 166 17.46 2.95 -18.56
N LEU A 167 17.35 4.03 -17.76
CA LEU A 167 17.14 3.93 -16.32
C LEU A 167 15.77 3.31 -16.01
N MET A 168 14.70 3.80 -16.64
CA MET A 168 13.35 3.29 -16.44
C MET A 168 13.23 1.83 -16.89
N ASP A 169 13.70 1.48 -18.08
CA ASP A 169 13.61 0.11 -18.63
C ASP A 169 14.31 -0.90 -17.72
N ARG A 170 15.51 -0.57 -17.22
CA ARG A 170 16.23 -1.42 -16.27
C ARG A 170 15.56 -1.50 -14.91
N LEU A 171 14.98 -0.41 -14.43
CA LEU A 171 14.23 -0.43 -13.17
C LEU A 171 12.99 -1.30 -13.31
N TYR A 172 12.21 -1.16 -14.40
CA TYR A 172 11.07 -2.03 -14.71
C TYR A 172 11.48 -3.51 -14.78
N ASP A 173 12.57 -3.85 -15.46
CA ASP A 173 13.07 -5.23 -15.56
C ASP A 173 13.52 -5.81 -14.21
N LEU A 174 13.95 -4.96 -13.27
CA LEU A 174 14.45 -5.35 -11.94
C LEU A 174 13.38 -5.30 -10.85
N GLU A 175 12.34 -4.46 -11.02
CA GLU A 175 11.16 -4.38 -10.17
C GLU A 175 10.17 -5.50 -10.47
N LYS A 176 10.36 -6.25 -11.56
CA LYS A 176 9.60 -7.46 -11.85
C LYS A 176 9.79 -8.49 -10.73
N GLN A 177 8.96 -8.42 -9.71
CA GLN A 177 8.91 -9.39 -8.63
C GLN A 177 8.15 -10.64 -9.10
N GLU A 178 8.63 -11.81 -8.65
CA GLU A 178 7.80 -13.01 -8.60
C GLU A 178 6.93 -12.84 -7.34
N GLY A 179 5.65 -12.49 -7.51
CA GLY A 179 4.74 -12.05 -6.43
C GLY A 179 4.35 -10.58 -6.60
N GLY A 180 3.13 -10.19 -6.20
CA GLY A 180 2.58 -8.86 -6.50
C GLY A 180 3.37 -7.70 -5.87
N ASP A 181 3.38 -6.53 -6.54
CA ASP A 181 4.06 -5.32 -6.04
C ASP A 181 3.22 -4.58 -4.98
N HIS A 182 3.22 -5.13 -3.76
CA HIS A 182 2.55 -4.52 -2.61
C HIS A 182 3.41 -3.45 -1.94
N GLN A 183 2.78 -2.32 -1.59
CA GLN A 183 3.49 -1.14 -1.07
C GLN A 183 2.68 -0.37 -0.03
N SER A 184 3.38 0.37 0.83
CA SER A 184 2.84 1.49 1.59
C SER A 184 3.77 2.70 1.45
N LEU A 185 3.21 3.91 1.58
CA LEU A 185 3.90 5.17 1.35
C LEU A 185 4.45 5.29 -0.08
N GLY A 186 5.21 6.36 -0.36
CA GLY A 186 5.71 6.64 -1.70
C GLY A 186 4.61 7.03 -2.71
N HIS A 187 4.94 6.90 -3.99
CA HIS A 187 3.98 7.07 -5.07
C HIS A 187 3.30 5.73 -5.40
N PRO A 188 1.99 5.73 -5.65
CA PRO A 188 1.28 4.56 -6.16
C PRO A 188 1.90 4.06 -7.45
N LEU A 189 1.94 2.74 -7.63
CA LEU A 189 2.19 2.13 -8.94
C LEU A 189 0.92 2.27 -9.77
N GLU A 190 0.90 3.15 -10.75
CA GLU A 190 -0.32 3.51 -11.50
C GLU A 190 -0.46 2.62 -12.74
N LEU A 191 -1.65 2.07 -12.96
CA LEU A 191 -1.98 1.33 -14.19
C LEU A 191 -2.73 2.20 -15.21
N GLU A 192 -3.54 3.15 -14.73
CA GLU A 192 -4.41 3.97 -15.57
C GLU A 192 -4.06 5.46 -15.48
N GLU A 193 -4.60 6.15 -14.47
CA GLU A 193 -4.42 7.58 -14.23
C GLU A 193 -3.82 7.84 -12.86
N ASP A 194 -3.46 9.09 -12.57
CA ASP A 194 -2.94 9.48 -11.25
C ASP A 194 -3.90 9.08 -10.12
N VAL A 195 -3.43 8.20 -9.22
CA VAL A 195 -4.26 7.62 -8.16
C VAL A 195 -4.69 8.68 -7.16
N PHE A 196 -3.82 9.63 -6.81
CA PHE A 196 -4.15 10.72 -5.90
C PHE A 196 -5.07 11.75 -6.56
N ALA A 197 -4.94 11.99 -7.86
CA ALA A 197 -5.86 12.82 -8.65
C ALA A 197 -7.25 12.18 -8.71
N THR A 198 -7.31 10.86 -8.92
CA THR A 198 -8.54 10.08 -8.82
C THR A 198 -9.16 10.24 -7.43
N CYS A 199 -8.38 10.07 -6.37
CA CYS A 199 -8.84 10.25 -5.00
C CYS A 199 -9.45 11.63 -4.78
N ARG A 200 -8.76 12.71 -5.18
CA ARG A 200 -9.26 14.10 -5.08
C ARG A 200 -10.56 14.30 -5.86
N ARG A 201 -10.59 13.82 -7.11
CA ARG A 201 -11.73 13.97 -8.03
C ARG A 201 -12.97 13.23 -7.53
N GLU A 202 -12.81 12.00 -7.07
CA GLU A 202 -13.94 11.13 -6.69
C GLU A 202 -14.43 11.39 -5.26
N SER A 203 -13.51 11.67 -4.33
CA SER A 203 -13.89 11.99 -2.94
C SER A 203 -14.44 13.41 -2.78
N GLY A 204 -14.06 14.34 -3.67
CA GLY A 204 -14.34 15.77 -3.53
C GLY A 204 -13.55 16.44 -2.39
N ILE A 205 -12.54 15.78 -1.84
CA ILE A 205 -11.69 16.33 -0.78
C ILE A 205 -10.64 17.27 -1.40
N GLU A 206 -10.70 18.55 -1.05
CA GLU A 206 -9.80 19.61 -1.56
C GLU A 206 -8.41 19.65 -0.87
N GLU A 207 -7.92 18.50 -0.40
CA GLU A 207 -6.56 18.40 0.16
C GLU A 207 -5.55 18.06 -0.94
N LYS A 208 -4.40 18.75 -0.92
CA LYS A 208 -3.37 18.57 -1.94
C LYS A 208 -2.55 17.31 -1.73
N GLU A 209 -2.07 17.15 -0.49
CA GLU A 209 -1.18 16.07 -0.09
C GLU A 209 -1.98 14.85 0.35
N TRP A 210 -1.71 13.73 -0.30
CA TRP A 210 -2.30 12.42 0.00
C TRP A 210 -1.19 11.43 0.34
N VAL A 211 -1.55 10.45 1.15
CA VAL A 211 -0.66 9.36 1.56
C VAL A 211 -1.24 8.07 1.04
N LEU A 212 -0.43 7.28 0.35
CA LEU A 212 -0.73 5.88 0.05
C LEU A 212 -0.57 5.07 1.34
N LEU A 213 -1.68 4.67 1.95
CA LEU A 213 -1.66 3.88 3.18
C LEU A 213 -1.32 2.43 2.86
N LEU A 214 -1.94 1.87 1.83
CA LEU A 214 -1.73 0.49 1.40
C LEU A 214 -2.04 0.37 -0.10
N GLN A 215 -1.14 -0.25 -0.83
CA GLN A 215 -1.30 -0.75 -2.18
C GLN A 215 -1.19 -2.27 -2.15
N VAL A 216 -2.17 -2.94 -2.72
CA VAL A 216 -2.17 -4.40 -2.90
C VAL A 216 -2.33 -4.68 -4.39
N ASP A 217 -1.24 -5.03 -5.05
CA ASP A 217 -1.28 -5.63 -6.39
C ASP A 217 -2.01 -6.98 -6.39
N SER A 218 -2.47 -7.43 -7.55
CA SER A 218 -3.04 -8.76 -7.73
C SER A 218 -1.97 -9.83 -7.52
N ASP A 219 -2.11 -10.59 -6.45
CA ASP A 219 -1.26 -11.73 -6.10
C ASP A 219 -2.15 -12.96 -5.89
N GLY A 220 -2.23 -13.78 -6.95
CA GLY A 220 -3.04 -14.99 -6.96
C GLY A 220 -2.30 -16.25 -6.48
N GLU A 221 -0.97 -16.20 -6.34
CA GLU A 221 -0.17 -17.38 -5.97
C GLU A 221 0.00 -17.45 -4.45
N GLU A 222 0.37 -16.34 -3.81
CA GLU A 222 0.49 -16.25 -2.36
C GLU A 222 -0.82 -15.79 -1.71
N LEU A 223 -1.33 -14.61 -2.07
CA LEU A 223 -2.39 -13.97 -1.28
C LEU A 223 -3.82 -14.37 -1.66
N GLU A 224 -4.00 -15.09 -2.77
CA GLU A 224 -5.33 -15.32 -3.40
C GLU A 224 -6.13 -14.01 -3.61
N MET A 225 -5.43 -12.88 -3.70
CA MET A 225 -5.99 -11.54 -3.85
C MET A 225 -5.86 -11.13 -5.31
N VAL A 226 -6.92 -11.29 -6.09
CA VAL A 226 -6.93 -10.97 -7.52
C VAL A 226 -7.98 -9.93 -7.80
N TRP A 227 -7.57 -8.82 -8.42
CA TRP A 227 -8.44 -7.68 -8.71
C TRP A 227 -8.71 -7.61 -10.21
N GLY A 228 -9.75 -8.31 -10.68
CA GLY A 228 -10.08 -8.32 -12.11
C GLY A 228 -8.98 -8.99 -12.93
N ASN A 229 -8.49 -8.31 -13.97
CA ASN A 229 -7.42 -8.81 -14.84
C ASN A 229 -6.08 -8.14 -14.49
N HIS A 230 -5.47 -8.53 -13.37
CA HIS A 230 -4.21 -7.95 -12.86
C HIS A 230 -4.32 -6.47 -12.44
N GLY A 231 -5.41 -6.11 -11.76
CA GLY A 231 -5.56 -4.78 -11.18
C GLY A 231 -4.76 -4.58 -9.89
N ILE A 232 -4.84 -3.36 -9.35
CA ILE A 232 -4.19 -2.95 -8.11
C ILE A 232 -5.18 -2.16 -7.24
N LEU A 233 -5.25 -2.51 -5.95
CA LEU A 233 -6.09 -1.86 -4.95
C LEU A 233 -5.29 -0.85 -4.13
N TYR A 234 -5.78 0.40 -4.01
CA TYR A 234 -5.11 1.47 -3.29
C TYR A 234 -6.00 2.07 -2.20
N PHE A 235 -5.50 2.12 -0.97
CA PHE A 235 -6.08 2.88 0.13
C PHE A 235 -5.29 4.17 0.31
N CYS A 236 -5.95 5.31 0.11
CA CYS A 236 -5.31 6.62 0.20
C CYS A 236 -6.06 7.51 1.21
N ALA A 237 -5.34 8.39 1.90
CA ALA A 237 -5.96 9.38 2.78
C ALA A 237 -5.25 10.72 2.71
N PRO A 238 -5.95 11.85 2.96
CA PRO A 238 -5.29 13.15 3.06
C PRO A 238 -4.24 13.14 4.17
N GLN A 239 -3.04 13.65 3.89
CA GLN A 239 -1.92 13.62 4.84
C GLN A 239 -2.28 14.26 6.19
N VAL A 240 -3.03 15.38 6.15
CA VAL A 240 -3.51 16.08 7.35
C VAL A 240 -4.42 15.22 8.23
N ASP A 241 -5.16 14.28 7.66
CA ASP A 241 -6.02 13.35 8.39
C ASP A 241 -5.20 12.21 8.98
N VAL A 242 -4.24 11.65 8.22
CA VAL A 242 -3.34 10.61 8.71
C VAL A 242 -2.52 11.11 9.92
N LEU A 243 -1.96 12.32 9.83
CA LEU A 243 -1.23 12.96 10.93
C LEU A 243 -2.12 13.26 12.14
N ALA A 244 -3.43 13.43 11.94
CA ALA A 244 -4.41 13.61 13.00
C ALA A 244 -4.98 12.27 13.53
N GLY A 245 -4.52 11.12 13.02
CA GLY A 245 -5.07 9.80 13.35
C GLY A 245 -6.51 9.59 12.88
N ARG A 246 -6.95 10.34 11.87
CA ARG A 246 -8.29 10.25 11.26
C ARG A 246 -8.21 9.45 9.95
N PHE A 247 -8.97 8.37 9.88
CA PHE A 247 -8.98 7.45 8.73
C PHE A 247 -10.39 7.25 8.15
N ASP A 248 -11.39 7.99 8.64
CA ASP A 248 -12.76 7.98 8.11
C ASP A 248 -12.89 8.68 6.75
N ARG A 249 -11.88 9.48 6.36
CA ARG A 249 -11.78 10.15 5.05
C ARG A 249 -10.85 9.44 4.07
N THR A 250 -10.54 8.16 4.32
CA THR A 250 -9.85 7.31 3.35
C THR A 250 -10.69 7.16 2.08
N TRP A 251 -10.04 7.23 0.93
CA TRP A 251 -10.60 6.88 -0.37
C TRP A 251 -9.91 5.65 -0.93
N VAL A 252 -10.67 4.78 -1.59
CA VAL A 252 -10.14 3.57 -2.21
C VAL A 252 -10.29 3.65 -3.72
N VAL A 253 -9.18 3.36 -4.40
CA VAL A 253 -9.09 3.27 -5.86
C VAL A 253 -8.78 1.84 -6.22
N LEU A 254 -9.33 1.39 -7.34
CA LEU A 254 -9.00 0.13 -7.99
C LEU A 254 -8.75 0.48 -9.46
N GLN A 255 -7.59 0.11 -9.98
CA GLN A 255 -7.22 0.25 -11.40
C GLN A 255 -6.93 -1.12 -11.98
N GLN A 256 -7.04 -1.27 -13.29
CA GLN A 256 -6.66 -2.47 -14.02
C GLN A 256 -6.15 -2.12 -15.43
N ASP A 257 -5.26 -2.94 -15.97
CA ASP A 257 -4.75 -2.83 -17.35
C ASP A 257 -5.72 -3.45 -18.39
#